data_AF-A0A2D9TQF0-F1
#
_entry.id   AF-A0A2D9TQF0-F1
#
_cell.length_a   1.000
_cell.length_b   1.000
_cell.length_c   1.000
_cell.angle_alpha   90.00
_cell.angle_beta   90.00
_cell.angle_gamma   90.00
#
_symmetry.space_group_name_H-M   'P 1'
#
loop_
_entity.id
_entity.type
_entity.pdbx_description
1 polymer ?
#
loop_
_entity_poly.entity_id
_entity_poly.type
_entity_poly.pdbx_seq_one_letter_code
_entity_poly.pdbx_strand_id
1 'polypeptide(L)'
;MWQEQVDDWCRRIARDKQLVQVSATECAQIPVAMRGVMHGTVPGLNKYLDHYVSALRRFDEWHGLRNRQTVVSLQALPVGPYSERLPTYVAEGADPTSNQRFRNPDDCFDCQGQAFQIDATSPEMSIMREPLFARPAVTCPSDNPFANVQSYATTFFGAAAAIARTAKSALLLRTSLTGEQPTPRAAQELAKSICARFHDQSAPAPLHPLDYRFAIAICVLLHVCFPYKQGNREPIVRWAYAFAAGASRKHPEYNLLALERMRRASGDEREANAISEALSWWWRFTRERNGAWDAIAPLLERILERDGSFDNSLADIDAMANDFETAVRGVWCVHSADGVHAPTAPSILAGVLTPRHVESGHLNPVFVGLTDETTGVRKPQRASCIGTMPMAFQQVLALLTATDALPNQVVQAYVNEGACAYRSSATPDVLTSNGKPRSAKATSCVGVEGDHAAFGTRADRLESCAKQREAWKLNLELVFDLLTTVSTPLPSNDRAQGDVANFNKMKSLMHEARRAGVLTKQELEAAALFKRATRGALGLS
;
A
#
# COMPACT_ATOMS: atom_id res chain seq x y z
N MET A 1 1.26 22.03 4.08
CA MET A 1 2.69 22.10 3.75
C MET A 1 3.19 23.44 4.26
N TRP A 2 4.30 23.50 4.98
CA TRP A 2 4.80 24.76 5.52
C TRP A 2 5.41 25.59 4.40
N GLN A 3 5.18 26.90 4.43
CA GLN A 3 5.68 27.82 3.41
C GLN A 3 7.21 27.68 3.26
N GLU A 4 7.96 27.51 4.35
CA GLU A 4 9.41 27.28 4.32
C GLU A 4 9.84 26.06 3.50
N GLN A 5 9.11 24.94 3.58
CA GLN A 5 9.42 23.73 2.82
C GLN A 5 9.06 23.92 1.34
N VAL A 6 7.93 24.58 1.07
CA VAL A 6 7.56 24.99 -0.29
C VAL A 6 8.65 25.89 -0.87
N ASP A 7 9.11 26.89 -0.12
CA ASP A 7 10.13 27.84 -0.53
C ASP A 7 11.49 27.16 -0.75
N ASP A 8 11.86 26.19 0.09
CA ASP A 8 13.06 25.37 -0.12
C ASP A 8 12.97 24.55 -1.41
N TRP A 9 11.84 23.89 -1.64
CA TRP A 9 11.60 23.12 -2.87
C TRP A 9 11.62 24.02 -4.10
N CYS A 10 10.93 25.17 -4.05
CA CYS A 10 10.94 26.16 -5.12
C CYS A 10 12.36 26.65 -5.42
N ARG A 11 13.17 26.94 -4.38
CA ARG A 11 14.59 27.34 -4.54
C ARG A 11 15.43 26.22 -5.15
N ARG A 12 15.28 24.97 -4.70
CA ARG A 12 15.99 23.81 -5.24
C ARG A 12 15.64 23.55 -6.70
N ILE A 13 14.36 23.55 -7.05
CA ILE A 13 13.89 23.41 -8.44
C ILE A 13 14.43 24.56 -9.29
N ALA A 14 14.32 25.80 -8.80
CA ALA A 14 14.81 26.98 -9.52
C ALA A 14 16.33 26.98 -9.69
N ARG A 15 17.11 26.35 -8.81
CA ARG A 15 18.57 26.24 -8.94
C ARG A 15 18.97 25.08 -9.84
N ASP A 16 18.36 23.91 -9.63
CA ASP A 16 18.88 22.63 -10.13
C ASP A 16 18.13 22.13 -11.38
N LYS A 17 16.92 22.64 -11.66
CA LYS A 17 16.02 22.12 -12.71
C LYS A 17 15.36 23.25 -13.53
N GLN A 18 16.14 24.19 -14.06
CA GLN A 18 15.60 25.35 -14.82
C GLN A 18 15.13 25.03 -16.25
N LEU A 19 15.67 23.97 -16.85
CA LEU A 19 15.48 23.62 -18.26
C LEU A 19 14.94 22.18 -18.39
N VAL A 20 14.06 21.96 -19.35
CA VAL A 20 13.58 20.64 -19.78
C VAL A 20 13.88 20.45 -21.26
N GLN A 21 14.39 19.28 -21.62
CA GLN A 21 14.63 18.91 -23.02
C GLN A 21 13.30 18.60 -23.71
N VAL A 22 12.93 19.39 -24.73
CA VAL A 22 11.65 19.27 -25.46
C VAL A 22 11.81 18.58 -26.82
N SER A 23 13.02 18.53 -27.36
CA SER A 23 13.36 17.77 -28.56
C SER A 23 14.82 17.28 -28.50
N ALA A 24 15.27 16.53 -29.51
CA ALA A 24 16.66 16.08 -29.58
C ALA A 24 17.67 17.25 -29.62
N THR A 25 17.22 18.44 -30.02
CA THR A 25 18.08 19.62 -30.27
C THR A 25 17.70 20.83 -29.41
N GLU A 26 16.59 20.79 -28.66
CA GLU A 26 16.06 21.97 -27.98
C GLU A 26 15.71 21.71 -26.52
N CYS A 27 15.97 22.71 -25.68
CA CYS A 27 15.56 22.77 -24.29
C CYS A 27 14.68 24.01 -24.08
N ALA A 28 13.58 23.84 -23.34
CA ALA A 28 12.71 24.94 -22.93
C ALA A 28 12.89 25.23 -21.44
N GLN A 29 12.71 26.49 -21.06
CA GLN A 29 12.72 26.87 -19.66
C GLN A 29 11.42 26.42 -18.98
N ILE A 30 11.52 25.77 -17.81
CA ILE A 30 10.33 25.38 -17.04
C ILE A 30 9.60 26.67 -16.62
N PRO A 31 8.30 26.86 -16.96
CA PRO A 31 7.58 28.09 -16.62
C PRO A 31 7.62 28.37 -15.12
N VAL A 32 7.84 29.62 -14.73
CA VAL A 32 7.95 30.03 -13.31
C VAL A 32 6.70 29.61 -12.51
N ALA A 33 5.52 29.67 -13.12
CA ALA A 33 4.26 29.22 -12.50
C ALA A 33 4.17 27.71 -12.24
N MET A 34 5.01 26.89 -12.89
CA MET A 34 5.15 25.45 -12.61
C MET A 34 6.31 25.15 -11.64
N ARG A 35 7.07 26.18 -11.22
CA ARG A 35 8.12 26.08 -10.20
C ARG A 35 7.49 26.28 -8.81
N GLY A 36 6.72 25.31 -8.37
CA GLY A 36 6.03 25.32 -7.07
C GLY A 36 4.82 24.39 -7.07
N VAL A 37 4.60 23.74 -5.92
CA VAL A 37 3.60 22.70 -5.59
C VAL A 37 2.91 22.02 -6.79
N MET A 38 3.32 20.78 -7.06
CA MET A 38 2.63 19.86 -7.98
C MET A 38 1.19 19.61 -7.51
N HIS A 39 0.24 20.35 -8.08
CA HIS A 39 -1.18 19.98 -8.04
C HIS A 39 -1.57 19.00 -9.15
N GLY A 40 -0.62 18.42 -9.86
CA GLY A 40 -0.89 17.34 -10.79
C GLY A 40 0.33 16.45 -10.96
N THR A 41 0.24 15.22 -10.49
CA THR A 41 0.91 14.09 -11.14
C THR A 41 0.34 13.99 -12.56
N VAL A 42 0.81 14.83 -13.48
CA VAL A 42 0.37 14.82 -14.87
C VAL A 42 1.17 13.73 -15.60
N PRO A 43 0.52 12.65 -16.08
CA PRO A 43 1.20 11.65 -16.91
C PRO A 43 1.82 12.30 -18.15
N GLY A 44 3.04 11.92 -18.52
CA GLY A 44 3.79 12.54 -19.63
C GLY A 44 4.57 13.81 -19.27
N LEU A 45 4.56 14.24 -17.98
CA LEU A 45 5.44 15.27 -17.47
C LEU A 45 6.52 14.69 -16.54
N ASN A 46 6.17 13.73 -15.67
CA ASN A 46 7.10 13.17 -14.68
C ASN A 46 7.72 11.85 -15.15
N LYS A 47 9.05 11.76 -15.11
CA LYS A 47 9.81 10.61 -15.63
C LYS A 47 9.40 9.27 -15.03
N TYR A 48 9.07 9.25 -13.74
CA TYR A 48 8.66 8.02 -13.08
C TYR A 48 7.30 7.50 -13.57
N LEU A 49 6.38 8.39 -13.97
CA LEU A 49 5.07 8.01 -14.52
C LEU A 49 5.23 7.37 -15.90
N ASP A 50 6.15 7.89 -16.73
CA ASP A 50 6.44 7.28 -18.03
C ASP A 50 7.07 5.89 -17.89
N HIS A 51 7.97 5.73 -16.91
CA HIS A 51 8.53 4.43 -16.55
C HIS A 51 7.44 3.48 -16.04
N TYR A 52 6.52 3.97 -15.21
CA TYR A 52 5.41 3.19 -14.68
C TYR A 52 4.46 2.72 -15.80
N VAL A 53 4.04 3.61 -16.70
CA VAL A 53 3.21 3.25 -17.87
C VAL A 53 3.92 2.22 -18.76
N SER A 54 5.22 2.41 -19.00
CA SER A 54 6.03 1.46 -19.79
C SER A 54 6.15 0.10 -19.09
N ALA A 55 6.34 0.10 -17.77
CA ALA A 55 6.41 -1.12 -16.96
C ALA A 55 5.08 -1.88 -16.98
N LEU A 56 3.95 -1.18 -16.84
CA LEU A 56 2.61 -1.79 -16.93
C LEU A 56 2.39 -2.46 -18.29
N ARG A 57 2.72 -1.79 -19.40
CA ARG A 57 2.57 -2.39 -20.75
C ARG A 57 3.41 -3.66 -20.92
N ARG A 58 4.67 -3.63 -20.47
CA ARG A 58 5.57 -4.80 -20.52
C ARG A 58 5.08 -5.93 -19.60
N PHE A 59 4.53 -5.57 -18.44
CA PHE A 59 3.93 -6.54 -17.53
C PHE A 59 2.75 -7.25 -18.19
N ASP A 60 1.85 -6.51 -18.84
CA ASP A 60 0.71 -7.10 -19.55
C ASP A 60 1.14 -8.01 -20.70
N GLU A 61 2.23 -7.67 -21.39
CA GLU A 61 2.85 -8.52 -22.41
C GLU A 61 3.38 -9.83 -21.82
N TRP A 62 4.21 -9.73 -20.78
CA TRP A 62 4.89 -10.87 -20.18
C TRP A 62 3.96 -11.83 -19.45
N HIS A 63 2.87 -11.31 -18.88
CA HIS A 63 1.85 -12.11 -18.20
C HIS A 63 0.68 -12.50 -19.11
N GLY A 64 0.73 -12.16 -20.41
CA GLY A 64 -0.31 -12.52 -21.38
C GLY A 64 -1.67 -11.85 -21.11
N LEU A 65 -1.67 -10.67 -20.48
CA LEU A 65 -2.86 -9.95 -20.04
C LEU A 65 -3.43 -8.99 -21.10
N ARG A 66 -2.71 -8.73 -22.21
CA ARG A 66 -3.11 -7.80 -23.29
C ARG A 66 -4.53 -8.00 -23.83
N ASN A 67 -5.07 -9.22 -23.77
CA ASN A 67 -6.39 -9.58 -24.28
C ASN A 67 -7.45 -9.75 -23.17
N ARG A 68 -7.08 -9.57 -21.89
CA ARG A 68 -8.03 -9.65 -20.78
C ARG A 68 -8.73 -8.30 -20.62
N GLN A 69 -10.04 -8.30 -20.38
CA GLN A 69 -10.84 -7.10 -20.12
C GLN A 69 -10.64 -6.56 -18.69
N THR A 70 -9.40 -6.54 -18.19
CA THR A 70 -9.08 -6.06 -16.84
C THR A 70 -8.50 -4.65 -16.92
N VAL A 71 -9.09 -3.71 -16.18
CA VAL A 71 -8.55 -2.34 -16.05
C VAL A 71 -7.30 -2.41 -15.18
N VAL A 72 -6.13 -2.23 -15.79
CA VAL A 72 -4.86 -2.06 -15.06
C VAL A 72 -4.84 -0.64 -14.50
N SER A 73 -5.19 -0.48 -13.23
CA SER A 73 -5.35 0.84 -12.62
C SER A 73 -4.00 1.54 -12.41
N LEU A 74 -3.86 2.74 -12.97
CA LEU A 74 -2.86 3.73 -12.60
C LEU A 74 -3.25 4.34 -11.25
N GLN A 75 -2.61 3.91 -10.16
CA GLN A 75 -2.65 4.60 -8.85
C GLN A 75 -4.03 4.79 -8.19
N ALA A 76 -4.98 3.86 -8.34
CA ALA A 76 -5.97 3.65 -7.29
C ALA A 76 -5.50 2.47 -6.41
N LEU A 77 -5.79 2.52 -5.11
CA LEU A 77 -5.59 1.45 -4.12
C LEU A 77 -5.78 0.05 -4.73
N PRO A 78 -5.04 -0.99 -4.30
CA PRO A 78 -5.14 -2.31 -4.89
C PRO A 78 -6.52 -2.89 -4.58
N VAL A 79 -7.48 -2.63 -5.46
CA VAL A 79 -8.76 -3.33 -5.49
C VAL A 79 -8.46 -4.67 -6.18
N GLY A 80 -7.70 -5.53 -5.50
CA GLY A 80 -7.66 -6.94 -5.84
C GLY A 80 -9.08 -7.52 -5.73
N PRO A 81 -9.30 -8.80 -6.09
CA PRO A 81 -10.62 -9.43 -5.94
C PRO A 81 -11.15 -9.44 -4.49
N TYR A 82 -10.30 -9.12 -3.51
CA TYR A 82 -10.59 -9.07 -2.07
C TYR A 82 -10.49 -7.65 -1.51
N SER A 83 -11.04 -6.65 -2.20
CA SER A 83 -11.18 -5.30 -1.65
C SER A 83 -12.33 -5.26 -0.66
N GLU A 84 -12.01 -5.36 0.62
CA GLU A 84 -13.04 -5.56 1.63
C GLU A 84 -13.42 -4.26 2.30
N ARG A 85 -14.72 -4.07 2.42
CA ARG A 85 -15.30 -3.01 3.23
C ARG A 85 -16.27 -3.67 4.20
N LEU A 86 -15.76 -4.00 5.37
CA LEU A 86 -16.60 -4.58 6.41
C LEU A 86 -17.50 -3.49 7.00
N PRO A 87 -18.80 -3.77 7.20
CA PRO A 87 -19.72 -2.77 7.74
C PRO A 87 -19.30 -2.41 9.18
N THR A 88 -19.30 -1.11 9.47
CA THR A 88 -18.92 -0.56 10.78
C THR A 88 -19.99 -0.90 11.82
N TYR A 89 -19.58 -1.30 13.03
CA TYR A 89 -20.52 -1.42 14.14
C TYR A 89 -21.00 -0.03 14.57
N VAL A 90 -22.31 0.16 14.65
CA VAL A 90 -22.94 1.42 15.06
C VAL A 90 -23.91 1.16 16.20
N ALA A 91 -24.16 2.19 17.01
CA ALA A 91 -25.17 2.11 18.04
C ALA A 91 -26.54 1.75 17.43
N GLU A 92 -27.34 0.98 18.18
CA GLU A 92 -28.68 0.59 17.76
C GLU A 92 -29.53 1.84 17.44
N GLY A 93 -30.18 1.86 16.28
CA GLY A 93 -30.98 2.99 15.80
C GLY A 93 -30.18 4.21 15.31
N ALA A 94 -28.84 4.19 15.36
CA ALA A 94 -28.02 5.28 14.83
C ALA A 94 -27.92 5.28 13.29
N ASP A 95 -28.25 4.18 12.65
CA ASP A 95 -28.25 4.09 11.19
C ASP A 95 -29.51 4.76 10.61
N PRO A 96 -29.39 5.93 9.95
CA PRO A 96 -30.54 6.69 9.46
C PRO A 96 -31.27 5.98 8.31
N THR A 97 -30.67 4.95 7.70
CA THR A 97 -31.24 4.22 6.58
C THR A 97 -32.18 3.09 7.03
N SER A 98 -32.18 2.73 8.31
CA SER A 98 -33.05 1.69 8.89
C SER A 98 -34.54 2.03 8.71
N ASN A 99 -34.88 3.31 8.88
CA ASN A 99 -36.24 3.81 8.76
C ASN A 99 -36.74 4.01 7.32
N GLN A 100 -35.87 3.86 6.31
CA GLN A 100 -36.16 4.31 4.94
C GLN A 100 -36.59 3.18 3.97
N ARG A 101 -36.69 1.92 4.42
CA ARG A 101 -37.26 0.75 3.68
C ARG A 101 -36.74 0.51 2.25
N PHE A 102 -35.62 1.11 1.85
CA PHE A 102 -34.99 0.85 0.55
C PHE A 102 -33.94 -0.26 0.59
N ARG A 103 -33.67 -0.83 1.77
CA ARG A 103 -32.77 -1.97 1.93
C ARG A 103 -33.41 -3.23 1.34
N ASN A 104 -32.60 -4.07 0.72
CA ASN A 104 -33.01 -5.44 0.47
C ASN A 104 -33.34 -6.08 1.83
N PRO A 105 -34.50 -6.75 2.02
CA PRO A 105 -34.84 -7.38 3.29
C PRO A 105 -33.78 -8.37 3.79
N ASP A 106 -33.05 -9.00 2.88
CA ASP A 106 -31.96 -9.93 3.19
C ASP A 106 -30.67 -9.22 3.66
N ASP A 107 -30.53 -7.92 3.37
CA ASP A 107 -29.40 -7.06 3.78
C ASP A 107 -29.75 -6.18 5.01
N CYS A 108 -30.89 -6.43 5.66
CA CYS A 108 -31.27 -5.72 6.89
C CYS A 108 -30.42 -6.19 8.08
N PHE A 109 -29.19 -5.68 8.17
CA PHE A 109 -28.29 -5.85 9.32
C PHE A 109 -28.73 -5.02 10.55
N ASP A 110 -29.93 -4.41 10.51
CA ASP A 110 -30.51 -3.51 11.50
C ASP A 110 -30.51 -4.13 12.91
N CYS A 111 -30.77 -5.44 13.01
CA CYS A 111 -30.76 -6.19 14.27
C CYS A 111 -29.37 -6.66 14.72
N GLN A 112 -28.33 -6.46 13.90
CA GLN A 112 -26.95 -6.88 14.18
C GLN A 112 -26.03 -5.71 14.59
N GLY A 113 -26.57 -4.49 14.71
CA GLY A 113 -25.80 -3.31 15.12
C GLY A 113 -24.74 -2.88 14.09
N GLN A 114 -24.97 -3.14 12.80
CA GLN A 114 -24.04 -2.81 11.72
C GLN A 114 -24.61 -1.73 10.81
N ALA A 115 -23.75 -0.81 10.36
CA ALA A 115 -24.12 0.22 9.41
C ALA A 115 -24.35 -0.37 8.02
N PHE A 116 -25.46 0.01 7.39
CA PHE A 116 -25.69 -0.31 5.99
C PHE A 116 -24.70 0.44 5.09
N GLN A 117 -23.99 -0.31 4.26
CA GLN A 117 -23.14 0.23 3.19
C GLN A 117 -23.41 -0.58 1.93
N ILE A 118 -23.75 0.12 0.84
CA ILE A 118 -24.17 -0.49 -0.44
C ILE A 118 -23.04 -1.36 -1.02
N ASP A 119 -21.80 -1.02 -0.70
CA ASP A 119 -20.56 -1.68 -1.10
C ASP A 119 -19.93 -2.52 0.01
N ALA A 120 -20.66 -2.84 1.08
CA ALA A 120 -20.13 -3.70 2.14
C ALA A 120 -19.87 -5.12 1.62
N THR A 121 -18.73 -5.67 2.01
CA THR A 121 -18.44 -7.09 1.85
C THR A 121 -19.19 -7.86 2.92
N SER A 122 -19.95 -8.89 2.52
CA SER A 122 -20.61 -9.75 3.51
C SER A 122 -19.57 -10.48 4.36
N PRO A 123 -19.86 -10.73 5.65
CA PRO A 123 -18.94 -11.40 6.56
C PRO A 123 -18.43 -12.76 6.04
N GLU A 124 -19.30 -13.53 5.38
CA GLU A 124 -18.99 -14.87 4.84
C GLU A 124 -18.00 -14.80 3.67
N MET A 125 -18.06 -13.72 2.90
CA MET A 125 -17.23 -13.49 1.72
C MET A 125 -15.92 -12.74 2.05
N SER A 126 -15.72 -12.39 3.32
CA SER A 126 -14.54 -11.64 3.78
C SER A 126 -13.39 -12.57 4.16
N ILE A 127 -12.18 -12.22 3.72
CA ILE A 127 -10.89 -12.77 4.13
C ILE A 127 -10.38 -12.10 5.42
N MET A 128 -10.84 -10.89 5.73
CA MET A 128 -10.55 -10.16 6.96
C MET A 128 -11.51 -10.54 8.10
N ARG A 129 -11.40 -11.77 8.59
CA ARG A 129 -12.36 -12.31 9.56
C ARG A 129 -12.12 -11.87 11.01
N GLU A 130 -13.23 -11.73 11.74
CA GLU A 130 -13.23 -11.60 13.20
C GLU A 130 -12.87 -12.95 13.84
N PRO A 131 -12.20 -12.98 15.02
CA PRO A 131 -11.90 -11.84 15.89
C PRO A 131 -10.56 -11.14 15.58
N LEU A 132 -9.75 -11.64 14.64
CA LEU A 132 -8.42 -11.09 14.39
C LEU A 132 -8.48 -9.69 13.78
N PHE A 133 -9.34 -9.51 12.77
CA PHE A 133 -9.58 -8.22 12.12
C PHE A 133 -10.90 -7.63 12.61
N ALA A 134 -10.88 -7.11 13.85
CA ALA A 134 -12.05 -6.43 14.42
C ALA A 134 -12.58 -5.33 13.48
N ARG A 135 -13.90 -5.19 13.41
CA ARG A 135 -14.53 -4.13 12.62
C ARG A 135 -14.35 -2.78 13.28
N PRO A 136 -14.28 -1.68 12.50
CA PRO A 136 -14.42 -0.35 13.06
C PRO A 136 -15.76 -0.27 13.81
N ALA A 137 -15.75 0.37 14.97
CA ALA A 137 -16.94 0.59 15.78
C ALA A 137 -17.10 2.08 16.07
N VAL A 138 -18.34 2.54 16.10
CA VAL A 138 -18.78 3.87 16.55
C VAL A 138 -20.06 3.68 17.37
N THR A 139 -19.96 2.85 18.39
CA THR A 139 -21.06 2.52 19.31
C THR A 139 -21.08 3.44 20.52
N CYS A 140 -19.95 4.03 20.89
CA CYS A 140 -19.84 5.00 21.97
C CYS A 140 -18.81 6.10 21.68
N PRO A 141 -18.84 7.24 22.40
CA PRO A 141 -17.89 8.35 22.18
C PRO A 141 -16.42 8.04 22.42
N SER A 142 -16.12 6.95 23.15
CA SER A 142 -14.75 6.47 23.37
C SER A 142 -14.23 5.58 22.23
N ASP A 143 -15.08 5.19 21.29
CA ASP A 143 -14.64 4.40 20.14
C ASP A 143 -13.82 5.27 19.17
N ASN A 144 -12.73 4.69 18.66
CA ASN A 144 -11.90 5.31 17.64
C ASN A 144 -11.92 4.46 16.37
N PRO A 145 -12.75 4.80 15.37
CA PRO A 145 -12.84 4.01 14.14
C PRO A 145 -11.56 4.06 13.29
N PHE A 146 -10.66 5.01 13.55
CA PHE A 146 -9.36 5.10 12.87
C PHE A 146 -8.27 4.28 13.54
N ALA A 147 -8.48 3.83 14.79
CA ALA A 147 -7.55 2.98 15.52
C ALA A 147 -7.74 1.48 15.16
N ASN A 148 -7.86 1.19 13.87
CA ASN A 148 -8.24 -0.14 13.38
C ASN A 148 -7.20 -0.70 12.38
N VAL A 149 -6.97 -2.02 12.45
CA VAL A 149 -5.99 -2.73 11.62
C VAL A 149 -6.38 -2.89 10.14
N GLN A 150 -7.65 -2.78 9.74
CA GLN A 150 -8.11 -3.14 8.38
C GLN A 150 -7.37 -2.41 7.25
N SER A 151 -7.10 -1.11 7.40
CA SER A 151 -6.30 -0.35 6.41
C SER A 151 -4.88 -0.91 6.26
N TYR A 152 -4.31 -1.41 7.35
CA TYR A 152 -2.99 -2.04 7.38
C TYR A 152 -3.03 -3.48 6.84
N ALA A 153 -4.08 -4.24 7.14
CA ALA A 153 -4.30 -5.55 6.56
C ALA A 153 -4.41 -5.48 5.02
N THR A 154 -5.08 -4.44 4.50
CA THR A 154 -5.18 -4.18 3.06
C THR A 154 -3.82 -3.96 2.42
N THR A 155 -2.96 -3.14 3.03
CA THR A 155 -1.61 -2.89 2.48
C THR A 155 -0.67 -4.07 2.67
N PHE A 156 -0.85 -4.87 3.72
CA PHE A 156 -0.16 -6.16 3.87
C PHE A 156 -0.50 -7.08 2.69
N PHE A 157 -1.80 -7.28 2.41
CA PHE A 157 -2.23 -8.13 1.30
C PHE A 157 -1.72 -7.59 -0.04
N GLY A 158 -1.78 -6.27 -0.25
CA GLY A 158 -1.21 -5.62 -1.44
C GLY A 158 0.30 -5.85 -1.59
N ALA A 159 1.06 -5.76 -0.51
CA ALA A 159 2.49 -6.04 -0.52
C ALA A 159 2.79 -7.53 -0.76
N ALA A 160 2.03 -8.44 -0.15
CA ALA A 160 2.12 -9.88 -0.42
C ALA A 160 1.82 -10.20 -1.89
N ALA A 161 0.79 -9.57 -2.46
CA ALA A 161 0.48 -9.71 -3.89
C ALA A 161 1.61 -9.18 -4.78
N ALA A 162 2.23 -8.05 -4.43
CA ALA A 162 3.38 -7.52 -5.14
C ALA A 162 4.61 -8.47 -5.05
N ILE A 163 4.84 -9.09 -3.89
CA ILE A 163 5.89 -10.12 -3.71
C ILE A 163 5.61 -11.33 -4.60
N ALA A 164 4.39 -11.87 -4.56
CA ALA A 164 3.95 -12.98 -5.41
C ALA A 164 4.18 -12.67 -6.90
N ARG A 165 3.75 -11.50 -7.38
CA ARG A 165 3.96 -11.08 -8.78
C ARG A 165 5.43 -10.91 -9.13
N THR A 166 6.24 -10.42 -8.20
CA THR A 166 7.70 -10.31 -8.36
C THR A 166 8.34 -11.69 -8.50
N ALA A 167 7.92 -12.63 -7.64
CA ALA A 167 8.37 -14.03 -7.67
C ALA A 167 8.01 -14.73 -9.00
N LYS A 168 6.76 -14.59 -9.47
CA LYS A 168 6.32 -15.11 -10.77
C LYS A 168 7.13 -14.53 -11.93
N SER A 169 7.40 -13.22 -11.89
CA SER A 169 8.20 -12.54 -12.92
C SER A 169 9.65 -13.03 -12.94
N ALA A 170 10.26 -13.24 -11.77
CA ALA A 170 11.59 -13.82 -11.65
C ALA A 170 11.64 -15.25 -12.22
N LEU A 171 10.62 -16.06 -11.94
CA LEU A 171 10.52 -17.42 -12.48
C LEU A 171 10.35 -17.40 -14.00
N LEU A 172 9.44 -16.59 -14.54
CA LEU A 172 9.19 -16.47 -15.99
C LEU A 172 10.44 -16.05 -16.76
N LEU A 173 11.27 -15.16 -16.21
CA LEU A 173 12.53 -14.77 -16.84
C LEU A 173 13.54 -15.94 -16.93
N ARG A 174 13.42 -16.94 -16.06
CA ARG A 174 14.25 -18.14 -16.07
C ARG A 174 13.66 -19.26 -16.91
N THR A 175 12.35 -19.47 -16.83
CA THR A 175 11.67 -20.58 -17.52
C THR A 175 11.31 -20.26 -18.97
N SER A 176 11.25 -18.99 -19.37
CA SER A 176 11.19 -18.61 -20.79
C SER A 176 12.38 -19.13 -21.61
N LEU A 177 13.45 -19.58 -20.95
CA LEU A 177 14.61 -20.23 -21.56
C LEU A 177 14.51 -21.78 -21.58
N THR A 178 13.65 -22.39 -20.76
CA THR A 178 13.61 -23.87 -20.54
C THR A 178 12.31 -24.54 -20.97
N GLY A 179 11.22 -23.79 -21.15
CA GLY A 179 9.93 -24.30 -21.62
C GLY A 179 9.05 -24.98 -20.55
N GLU A 180 9.50 -25.02 -19.30
CA GLU A 180 8.71 -25.57 -18.18
C GLU A 180 7.59 -24.60 -17.75
N GLN A 181 6.42 -25.16 -17.45
CA GLN A 181 5.29 -24.38 -16.96
C GLN A 181 5.57 -23.89 -15.52
N PRO A 182 5.55 -22.57 -15.28
CA PRO A 182 5.81 -22.01 -13.95
C PRO A 182 4.68 -22.38 -12.98
N THR A 183 5.00 -23.07 -11.87
CA THR A 183 4.03 -23.32 -10.80
C THR A 183 4.08 -22.23 -9.73
N PRO A 184 2.95 -21.92 -9.06
CA PRO A 184 2.89 -21.00 -7.92
C PRO A 184 3.94 -21.30 -6.83
N ARG A 185 4.06 -22.57 -6.44
CA ARG A 185 5.06 -23.02 -5.47
C ARG A 185 6.50 -22.81 -5.92
N ALA A 186 6.82 -23.12 -7.18
CA ALA A 186 8.17 -22.89 -7.71
C ALA A 186 8.54 -21.40 -7.72
N ALA A 187 7.57 -20.51 -7.96
CA ALA A 187 7.80 -19.08 -7.95
C ALA A 187 8.15 -18.59 -6.53
N GLN A 188 7.38 -18.97 -5.51
CA GLN A 188 7.67 -18.55 -4.14
C GLN A 188 8.98 -19.16 -3.60
N GLU A 189 9.28 -20.43 -3.89
CA GLU A 189 10.56 -21.04 -3.48
C GLU A 189 11.76 -20.36 -4.16
N LEU A 190 11.62 -19.99 -5.43
CA LEU A 190 12.64 -19.22 -6.13
C LEU A 190 12.87 -17.86 -5.47
N ALA A 191 11.79 -17.16 -5.08
CA ALA A 191 11.90 -15.90 -4.36
C ALA A 191 12.64 -16.07 -3.02
N LYS A 192 12.32 -17.10 -2.23
CA LYS A 192 13.03 -17.45 -0.99
C LYS A 192 14.52 -17.67 -1.25
N SER A 193 14.84 -18.45 -2.29
CA SER A 193 16.22 -18.79 -2.68
C SER A 193 17.03 -17.58 -3.11
N ILE A 194 16.46 -16.72 -3.97
CA ILE A 194 17.09 -15.47 -4.43
C ILE A 194 17.37 -14.54 -3.24
N CYS A 195 16.41 -14.38 -2.33
CA CYS A 195 16.62 -13.60 -1.10
C CYS A 195 17.69 -14.23 -0.21
N ALA A 196 17.72 -15.55 -0.04
CA ALA A 196 18.75 -16.22 0.76
C ALA A 196 20.16 -15.95 0.21
N ARG A 197 20.34 -16.06 -1.10
CA ARG A 197 21.62 -15.76 -1.77
C ARG A 197 22.03 -14.30 -1.65
N PHE A 198 21.06 -13.37 -1.70
CA PHE A 198 21.34 -11.95 -1.53
C PHE A 198 21.94 -11.60 -0.16
N HIS A 199 21.65 -12.42 0.87
CA HIS A 199 22.19 -12.25 2.23
C HIS A 199 23.43 -13.12 2.53
N ASP A 200 23.77 -14.06 1.66
CA ASP A 200 24.89 -15.00 1.86
C ASP A 200 26.20 -14.44 1.27
N GLN A 201 27.24 -14.41 2.10
CA GLN A 201 28.59 -13.97 1.75
C GLN A 201 29.30 -14.92 0.80
N SER A 202 29.00 -16.20 0.93
CA SER A 202 29.62 -17.28 0.18
C SER A 202 28.86 -17.62 -1.11
N ALA A 203 27.69 -17.02 -1.30
CA ALA A 203 26.88 -17.27 -2.47
C ALA A 203 27.62 -16.87 -3.75
N PRO A 204 27.63 -17.73 -4.78
CA PRO A 204 28.17 -17.37 -6.08
C PRO A 204 27.37 -16.20 -6.68
N ALA A 205 27.95 -15.56 -7.70
CA ALA A 205 27.30 -14.51 -8.49
C ALA A 205 25.85 -14.89 -8.86
N PRO A 206 24.91 -13.92 -8.92
CA PRO A 206 23.51 -14.21 -9.16
C PRO A 206 23.32 -15.01 -10.45
N LEU A 207 22.32 -15.92 -10.46
CA LEU A 207 22.08 -16.77 -11.63
C LEU A 207 21.50 -15.98 -12.80
N HIS A 208 20.81 -14.89 -12.49
CA HIS A 208 20.31 -13.92 -13.45
C HIS A 208 20.69 -12.50 -13.00
N PRO A 209 21.08 -11.59 -13.92
CA PRO A 209 21.48 -10.21 -13.56
C PRO A 209 20.44 -9.40 -12.77
N LEU A 210 19.17 -9.82 -12.79
CA LEU A 210 18.09 -9.15 -12.06
C LEU A 210 17.75 -9.80 -10.71
N ASP A 211 18.36 -10.93 -10.35
CA ASP A 211 18.01 -11.67 -9.13
C ASP A 211 18.08 -10.79 -7.88
N TYR A 212 19.18 -10.06 -7.70
CA TYR A 212 19.33 -9.20 -6.52
C TYR A 212 18.40 -7.99 -6.55
N ARG A 213 17.96 -7.53 -7.74
CA ARG A 213 16.91 -6.50 -7.83
C ARG A 213 15.57 -7.04 -7.36
N PHE A 214 15.23 -8.28 -7.71
CA PHE A 214 14.05 -8.96 -7.17
C PHE A 214 14.17 -9.19 -5.66
N ALA A 215 15.33 -9.65 -5.18
CA ALA A 215 15.58 -9.83 -3.75
C ALA A 215 15.33 -8.54 -2.96
N ILE A 216 15.83 -7.41 -3.46
CA ILE A 216 15.67 -6.11 -2.80
C ILE A 216 14.20 -5.67 -2.81
N ALA A 217 13.51 -5.78 -3.94
CA ALA A 217 12.08 -5.44 -4.02
C ALA A 217 11.26 -6.29 -3.03
N ILE A 218 11.52 -7.59 -2.96
CA ILE A 218 10.89 -8.51 -2.01
C ILE A 218 11.20 -8.10 -0.57
N CYS A 219 12.48 -7.85 -0.22
CA CYS A 219 12.85 -7.43 1.13
C CYS A 219 12.20 -6.11 1.53
N VAL A 220 12.11 -5.13 0.63
CA VAL A 220 11.40 -3.86 0.87
C VAL A 220 9.91 -4.10 1.09
N LEU A 221 9.27 -4.91 0.24
CA LEU A 221 7.83 -5.21 0.38
C LEU A 221 7.53 -6.02 1.64
N LEU A 222 8.44 -6.90 2.07
CA LEU A 222 8.32 -7.58 3.36
C LEU A 222 8.39 -6.60 4.54
N HIS A 223 9.06 -5.45 4.41
CA HIS A 223 8.98 -4.37 5.40
C HIS A 223 7.67 -3.57 5.31
N VAL A 224 6.93 -3.65 4.20
CA VAL A 224 5.54 -3.16 4.18
C VAL A 224 4.63 -4.16 4.89
N CYS A 225 4.82 -5.47 4.68
CA CYS A 225 4.09 -6.50 5.42
C CYS A 225 4.41 -6.44 6.93
N PHE A 226 5.68 -6.31 7.29
CA PHE A 226 6.19 -6.32 8.67
C PHE A 226 7.12 -5.11 8.88
N PRO A 227 6.58 -3.92 9.19
CA PRO A 227 7.37 -2.69 9.39
C PRO A 227 8.52 -2.86 10.37
N TYR A 228 9.67 -2.27 10.05
CA TYR A 228 10.82 -2.26 10.95
C TYR A 228 10.49 -1.56 12.27
N LYS A 229 9.92 -0.36 12.16
CA LYS A 229 9.52 0.50 13.27
C LYS A 229 8.07 0.92 13.12
N GLN A 230 7.43 1.18 14.26
CA GLN A 230 6.00 1.51 14.33
C GLN A 230 5.74 2.89 14.94
N GLY A 231 6.73 3.52 15.57
CA GLY A 231 6.58 4.86 16.14
C GLY A 231 6.55 5.92 15.04
N ASN A 232 5.78 7.00 15.25
CA ASN A 232 5.79 8.13 14.34
C ASN A 232 7.20 8.71 14.15
N ARG A 233 7.51 9.15 12.92
CA ARG A 233 8.85 9.61 12.50
C ARG A 233 9.91 8.51 12.42
N GLU A 234 9.56 7.24 12.65
CA GLU A 234 10.51 6.14 12.51
C GLU A 234 10.46 5.54 11.09
N PRO A 235 11.59 5.00 10.58
CA PRO A 235 11.67 4.39 9.26
C PRO A 235 10.96 3.03 9.20
N ILE A 236 10.24 2.77 8.11
CA ILE A 236 9.51 1.52 7.88
C ILE A 236 10.44 0.43 7.33
N VAL A 237 11.37 0.80 6.46
CA VAL A 237 12.31 -0.12 5.80
C VAL A 237 13.68 -0.03 6.48
N ARG A 238 14.37 -1.15 6.70
CA ARG A 238 15.77 -1.09 7.16
C ARG A 238 16.65 -0.43 6.12
N TRP A 239 17.56 0.42 6.59
CA TRP A 239 18.38 1.24 5.70
C TRP A 239 19.22 0.45 4.70
N ALA A 240 19.70 -0.73 5.07
CA ALA A 240 20.44 -1.59 4.14
C ALA A 240 19.63 -1.91 2.88
N TYR A 241 18.34 -2.21 2.99
CA TYR A 241 17.46 -2.45 1.84
C TYR A 241 17.04 -1.15 1.16
N ALA A 242 16.76 -0.10 1.93
CA ALA A 242 16.35 1.20 1.40
C ALA A 242 17.39 1.79 0.43
N PHE A 243 18.69 1.63 0.75
CA PHE A 243 19.79 2.06 -0.12
C PHE A 243 20.13 1.06 -1.23
N ALA A 244 20.05 -0.24 -0.94
CA ALA A 244 20.37 -1.27 -1.92
C ALA A 244 19.54 -1.12 -3.20
N ALA A 245 18.30 -0.66 -3.10
CA ALA A 245 17.39 -0.49 -4.22
C ALA A 245 17.97 0.43 -5.32
N GLY A 246 18.45 1.62 -4.98
CA GLY A 246 19.13 2.51 -5.94
C GLY A 246 20.50 1.99 -6.39
N ALA A 247 21.28 1.43 -5.47
CA ALA A 247 22.63 0.94 -5.76
C ALA A 247 22.66 -0.28 -6.70
N SER A 248 21.66 -1.15 -6.62
CA SER A 248 21.52 -2.36 -7.46
C SER A 248 21.45 -2.07 -8.96
N ARG A 249 21.10 -0.83 -9.35
CA ARG A 249 21.12 -0.43 -10.75
C ARG A 249 22.55 -0.30 -11.30
N LYS A 250 23.47 0.21 -10.49
CA LYS A 250 24.89 0.38 -10.87
C LYS A 250 25.67 -0.93 -10.70
N HIS A 251 25.27 -1.74 -9.72
CA HIS A 251 25.93 -2.98 -9.34
C HIS A 251 24.91 -4.12 -9.18
N PRO A 252 24.29 -4.59 -10.28
CA PRO A 252 23.29 -5.65 -10.24
C PRO A 252 23.82 -6.98 -9.70
N GLU A 253 25.12 -7.20 -9.79
CA GLU A 253 25.84 -8.39 -9.33
C GLU A 253 26.20 -8.38 -7.85
N TYR A 254 26.05 -7.24 -7.16
CA TYR A 254 26.44 -7.11 -5.75
C TYR A 254 25.34 -7.60 -4.81
N ASN A 255 25.70 -8.57 -3.98
CA ASN A 255 24.88 -8.96 -2.84
C ASN A 255 24.90 -7.85 -1.76
N LEU A 256 24.09 -8.03 -0.70
CA LEU A 256 23.89 -7.00 0.32
C LEU A 256 25.20 -6.51 0.97
N LEU A 257 26.13 -7.44 1.20
CA LEU A 257 27.41 -7.16 1.86
C LEU A 257 28.41 -6.50 0.93
N ALA A 258 28.41 -6.85 -0.36
CA ALA A 258 29.20 -6.15 -1.37
C ALA A 258 28.75 -4.69 -1.52
N LEU A 259 27.44 -4.43 -1.50
CA LEU A 259 26.87 -3.07 -1.51
C LEU A 259 27.31 -2.28 -0.26
N GLU A 260 27.44 -2.92 0.90
CA GLU A 260 27.95 -2.27 2.11
C GLU A 260 29.38 -1.79 1.99
N ARG A 261 30.27 -2.68 1.53
CA ARG A 261 31.71 -2.39 1.43
C ARG A 261 31.93 -1.18 0.55
N MET A 262 31.17 -1.11 -0.54
CA MET A 262 31.16 0.05 -1.42
C MET A 262 30.67 1.32 -0.71
N ARG A 263 29.58 1.25 0.07
CA ARG A 263 29.06 2.41 0.81
C ARG A 263 30.03 2.91 1.88
N ARG A 264 30.67 2.00 2.62
CA ARG A 264 31.71 2.34 3.60
C ARG A 264 32.92 3.00 2.92
N ALA A 265 33.33 2.49 1.75
CA ALA A 265 34.40 3.09 0.96
C ALA A 265 34.05 4.50 0.46
N SER A 266 32.77 4.82 0.27
CA SER A 266 32.31 6.17 -0.10
C SER A 266 32.10 7.14 1.10
N GLY A 267 32.40 6.71 2.33
CA GLY A 267 32.28 7.55 3.53
C GLY A 267 30.85 7.85 3.99
N ASP A 268 29.85 7.08 3.53
CA ASP A 268 28.45 7.25 3.94
C ASP A 268 28.16 6.37 5.18
N GLU A 269 28.36 6.98 6.35
CA GLU A 269 28.21 6.36 7.68
C GLU A 269 26.79 6.40 8.24
N ARG A 270 25.77 6.71 7.43
CA ARG A 270 24.38 6.96 7.91
C ARG A 270 23.69 5.82 8.68
N GLU A 271 24.36 4.70 8.95
CA GLU A 271 24.11 3.81 10.10
C GLU A 271 25.20 2.74 10.15
N ALA A 272 26.02 2.74 11.20
CA ALA A 272 27.15 1.80 11.37
C ALA A 272 26.74 0.31 11.45
N ASN A 273 25.45 0.02 11.67
CA ASN A 273 24.92 -1.33 11.93
C ASN A 273 23.83 -1.80 10.95
N ALA A 274 23.52 -1.05 9.90
CA ALA A 274 22.38 -1.31 9.01
C ALA A 274 22.34 -2.75 8.45
N ILE A 275 23.51 -3.35 8.22
CA ILE A 275 23.62 -4.68 7.61
C ILE A 275 23.51 -5.80 8.63
N SER A 276 24.17 -5.66 9.79
CA SER A 276 23.98 -6.60 10.89
C SER A 276 22.50 -6.72 11.25
N GLU A 277 21.81 -5.58 11.28
CA GLU A 277 20.37 -5.49 11.45
C GLU A 277 19.57 -6.18 10.34
N ALA A 278 19.94 -5.99 9.08
CA ALA A 278 19.29 -6.63 7.94
C ALA A 278 19.48 -8.16 7.93
N LEU A 279 20.71 -8.63 8.18
CA LEU A 279 21.02 -10.05 8.29
C LEU A 279 20.27 -10.70 9.46
N SER A 280 20.27 -10.05 10.63
CA SER A 280 19.52 -10.51 11.81
C SER A 280 18.02 -10.59 11.53
N TRP A 281 17.49 -9.64 10.77
CA TRP A 281 16.08 -9.61 10.40
C TRP A 281 15.72 -10.67 9.35
N TRP A 282 16.53 -10.84 8.30
CA TRP A 282 16.32 -11.88 7.28
C TRP A 282 16.40 -13.28 7.89
N TRP A 283 17.30 -13.50 8.84
CA TRP A 283 17.37 -14.77 9.56
C TRP A 283 16.04 -15.14 10.25
N ARG A 284 15.20 -14.17 10.65
CA ARG A 284 13.85 -14.44 11.21
C ARG A 284 12.88 -15.06 10.20
N PHE A 285 13.13 -14.86 8.91
CA PHE A 285 12.34 -15.45 7.83
C PHE A 285 12.76 -16.88 7.51
N THR A 286 14.06 -17.19 7.64
CA THR A 286 14.64 -18.47 7.17
C THR A 286 14.90 -19.49 8.28
N ARG A 287 14.44 -19.24 9.52
CA ARG A 287 14.58 -20.22 10.62
C ARG A 287 13.88 -21.53 10.27
N GLU A 288 14.46 -22.65 10.70
CA GLU A 288 13.84 -23.98 10.54
C GLU A 288 12.52 -24.13 11.31
N ARG A 289 12.40 -23.44 12.45
CA ARG A 289 11.19 -23.42 13.28
C ARG A 289 10.65 -22.00 13.35
N ASN A 290 9.36 -21.86 13.11
CA ASN A 290 8.66 -20.57 13.16
C ASN A 290 9.37 -19.49 12.33
N GLY A 291 9.82 -19.84 11.12
CA GLY A 291 10.31 -18.88 10.14
C GLY A 291 9.15 -18.02 9.63
N ALA A 292 9.33 -16.70 9.58
CA ALA A 292 8.29 -15.81 9.07
C ALA A 292 7.98 -16.05 7.57
N TRP A 293 8.93 -16.62 6.80
CA TRP A 293 8.67 -17.00 5.41
C TRP A 293 7.63 -18.11 5.32
N ASP A 294 7.70 -19.10 6.20
CA ASP A 294 6.82 -20.26 6.16
C ASP A 294 5.37 -19.87 6.50
N ALA A 295 5.17 -18.76 7.22
CA ALA A 295 3.85 -18.19 7.47
C ALA A 295 3.27 -17.46 6.25
N ILE A 296 4.09 -16.73 5.48
CA ILE A 296 3.61 -15.96 4.32
C ILE A 296 3.58 -16.77 3.02
N ALA A 297 4.40 -17.82 2.89
CA ALA A 297 4.53 -18.60 1.66
C ALA A 297 3.20 -19.20 1.15
N PRO A 298 2.32 -19.79 2.00
CA PRO A 298 1.02 -20.30 1.54
C PRO A 298 0.14 -19.20 0.93
N LEU A 299 0.13 -18.01 1.53
CA LEU A 299 -0.58 -16.86 0.99
C LEU A 299 -0.05 -16.45 -0.38
N LEU A 300 1.28 -16.41 -0.56
CA LEU A 300 1.90 -16.07 -1.85
C LEU A 300 1.53 -17.08 -2.94
N GLU A 301 1.58 -18.38 -2.61
CA GLU A 301 1.17 -19.47 -3.49
C GLU A 301 -0.29 -19.32 -3.91
N ARG A 302 -1.20 -19.12 -2.96
CA ARG A 302 -2.63 -18.97 -3.26
C ARG A 302 -2.94 -17.72 -4.07
N ILE A 303 -2.27 -16.59 -3.81
CA ILE A 303 -2.40 -15.38 -4.64
C ILE A 303 -2.03 -15.68 -6.09
N LEU A 304 -0.97 -16.46 -6.31
CA LEU A 304 -0.51 -16.87 -7.64
C LEU A 304 -1.44 -17.86 -8.31
N GLU A 305 -2.00 -18.81 -7.57
CA GLU A 305 -3.01 -19.76 -8.07
C GLU A 305 -4.28 -19.05 -8.53
N ARG A 306 -4.78 -18.09 -7.74
CA ARG A 306 -5.97 -17.33 -8.10
C ARG A 306 -5.71 -16.36 -9.25
N ASP A 307 -4.49 -15.86 -9.39
CA ASP A 307 -4.04 -14.95 -10.45
C ASP A 307 -4.93 -13.69 -10.63
N GLY A 308 -5.68 -13.30 -9.61
CA GLY A 308 -6.65 -12.19 -9.68
C GLY A 308 -8.04 -12.56 -10.23
N SER A 309 -8.40 -13.85 -10.27
CA SER A 309 -9.74 -14.32 -10.63
C SER A 309 -10.82 -13.72 -9.72
N PHE A 310 -11.96 -13.36 -10.32
CA PHE A 310 -13.19 -12.99 -9.62
C PHE A 310 -14.13 -14.19 -9.41
N ASP A 311 -13.86 -15.31 -10.07
CA ASP A 311 -14.61 -16.55 -9.94
C ASP A 311 -14.02 -17.38 -8.77
N ASN A 312 -14.35 -16.96 -7.54
CA ASN A 312 -13.90 -17.63 -6.32
C ASN A 312 -15.11 -18.31 -5.65
N SER A 313 -14.97 -19.60 -5.36
CA SER A 313 -15.93 -20.31 -4.52
C SER A 313 -15.79 -19.88 -3.06
N LEU A 314 -16.81 -20.16 -2.23
CA LEU A 314 -16.71 -19.96 -0.78
C LEU A 314 -15.51 -20.68 -0.17
N ALA A 315 -15.20 -21.90 -0.64
CA ALA A 315 -14.04 -22.66 -0.20
C ALA A 315 -12.71 -21.98 -0.57
N ASP A 316 -12.65 -21.30 -1.71
CA ASP A 316 -11.46 -20.53 -2.09
C ASP A 316 -11.27 -19.31 -1.18
N ILE A 317 -12.37 -18.63 -0.83
CA ILE A 317 -12.38 -17.50 0.10
C ILE A 317 -11.96 -17.94 1.49
N ASP A 318 -12.52 -19.04 2.01
CA ASP A 318 -12.15 -19.62 3.30
C ASP A 318 -10.66 -19.93 3.37
N ALA A 319 -10.14 -20.56 2.32
CA ALA A 319 -8.74 -20.93 2.28
C ALA A 319 -7.81 -19.72 2.12
N MET A 320 -8.24 -18.68 1.39
CA MET A 320 -7.54 -17.38 1.33
C MET A 320 -7.54 -16.68 2.70
N ALA A 321 -8.67 -16.67 3.41
CA ALA A 321 -8.79 -16.10 4.74
C ALA A 321 -7.82 -16.78 5.72
N ASN A 322 -7.77 -18.12 5.71
CA ASN A 322 -6.89 -18.90 6.59
C ASN A 322 -5.41 -18.64 6.32
N ASP A 323 -5.00 -18.58 5.05
CA ASP A 323 -3.60 -18.30 4.69
C ASP A 323 -3.24 -16.84 4.99
N PHE A 324 -4.17 -15.90 4.80
CA PHE A 324 -3.97 -14.49 5.12
C PHE A 324 -3.82 -14.27 6.64
N GLU A 325 -4.69 -14.86 7.44
CA GLU A 325 -4.60 -14.85 8.89
C GLU A 325 -3.27 -15.48 9.37
N THR A 326 -2.88 -16.62 8.79
CA THR A 326 -1.61 -17.28 9.12
C THR A 326 -0.41 -16.38 8.81
N ALA A 327 -0.40 -15.73 7.64
CA ALA A 327 0.65 -14.81 7.24
C ALA A 327 0.74 -13.60 8.17
N VAL A 328 -0.41 -13.02 8.55
CA VAL A 328 -0.48 -11.89 9.49
C VAL A 328 0.05 -12.29 10.86
N ARG A 329 -0.37 -13.45 11.39
CA ARG A 329 0.13 -13.98 12.67
C ARG A 329 1.64 -14.28 12.64
N GLY A 330 2.20 -14.49 11.45
CA GLY A 330 3.64 -14.57 11.20
C GLY A 330 4.44 -13.35 11.69
N VAL A 331 3.79 -12.22 11.98
CA VAL A 331 4.42 -11.07 12.64
C VAL A 331 5.07 -11.44 13.97
N TRP A 332 4.51 -12.42 14.70
CA TRP A 332 5.13 -12.95 15.91
C TRP A 332 6.53 -13.49 15.65
N CYS A 333 6.73 -14.23 14.54
CA CYS A 333 8.02 -14.80 14.15
C CYS A 333 9.05 -13.70 13.84
N VAL A 334 8.60 -12.59 13.26
CA VAL A 334 9.43 -11.41 13.00
C VAL A 334 9.81 -10.69 14.29
N HIS A 335 8.95 -10.67 15.31
CA HIS A 335 9.23 -10.00 16.58
C HIS A 335 9.96 -10.88 17.60
N SER A 336 9.83 -12.20 17.52
CA SER A 336 10.55 -13.14 18.38
C SER A 336 12.04 -13.16 18.03
N ALA A 337 12.89 -13.06 19.06
CA ALA A 337 14.34 -13.02 18.90
C ALA A 337 14.90 -14.35 18.39
N ASP A 338 14.28 -15.48 18.71
CA ASP A 338 14.76 -16.82 18.35
C ASP A 338 13.71 -17.72 17.68
N GLY A 339 12.46 -17.26 17.60
CA GLY A 339 11.35 -18.04 17.04
C GLY A 339 10.81 -19.09 18.01
N VAL A 340 11.26 -19.10 19.27
CA VAL A 340 10.84 -20.08 20.29
C VAL A 340 10.26 -19.36 21.50
N HIS A 341 10.94 -18.35 22.02
CA HIS A 341 10.50 -17.59 23.17
C HIS A 341 9.61 -16.42 22.74
N ALA A 342 8.71 -16.04 23.65
CA ALA A 342 7.85 -14.88 23.50
C ALA A 342 8.71 -13.63 23.23
N PRO A 343 8.27 -12.72 22.34
CA PRO A 343 8.91 -11.42 22.19
C PRO A 343 8.99 -10.71 23.54
N THR A 344 10.05 -9.92 23.74
CA THR A 344 10.28 -9.14 24.96
C THR A 344 10.09 -7.65 24.67
N ALA A 345 9.90 -6.84 25.71
CA ALA A 345 9.90 -5.38 25.59
C ALA A 345 11.20 -4.90 24.87
N PRO A 346 11.13 -3.88 24.00
CA PRO A 346 9.99 -3.00 23.73
C PRO A 346 9.07 -3.48 22.58
N SER A 347 9.10 -4.76 22.21
CA SER A 347 8.19 -5.31 21.19
C SER A 347 6.73 -5.08 21.57
N ILE A 348 5.88 -4.75 20.58
CA ILE A 348 4.43 -4.62 20.84
C ILE A 348 3.76 -5.97 21.12
N LEU A 349 4.43 -7.07 20.77
CA LEU A 349 4.02 -8.44 21.05
C LEU A 349 4.71 -8.98 22.32
N ALA A 350 5.19 -8.09 23.19
CA ALA A 350 5.84 -8.50 24.43
C ALA A 350 4.90 -9.38 25.26
N GLY A 351 5.38 -10.57 25.64
CA GLY A 351 4.60 -11.54 26.43
C GLY A 351 3.63 -12.41 25.62
N VAL A 352 3.46 -12.19 24.31
CA VAL A 352 2.64 -13.05 23.46
C VAL A 352 3.38 -14.38 23.25
N LEU A 353 2.82 -15.48 23.78
CA LEU A 353 3.53 -16.76 23.86
C LEU A 353 3.75 -17.43 22.50
N THR A 354 2.78 -17.33 21.59
CA THR A 354 2.83 -18.01 20.28
C THR A 354 2.15 -17.17 19.20
N PRO A 355 2.38 -17.43 17.90
CA PRO A 355 1.67 -16.76 16.80
C PRO A 355 0.12 -16.86 16.89
N ARG A 356 -0.39 -17.96 17.46
CA ARG A 356 -1.83 -18.17 17.63
C ARG A 356 -2.45 -17.26 18.69
N HIS A 357 -1.66 -16.71 19.60
CA HIS A 357 -2.11 -15.76 20.63
C HIS A 357 -2.01 -14.30 20.19
N VAL A 358 -1.62 -14.03 18.94
CA VAL A 358 -1.77 -12.68 18.37
C VAL A 358 -3.27 -12.37 18.27
N GLU A 359 -3.67 -11.16 18.62
CA GLU A 359 -5.09 -10.80 18.69
C GLU A 359 -5.25 -9.40 18.09
N SER A 360 -6.50 -8.98 17.81
CA SER A 360 -6.78 -7.65 17.25
C SER A 360 -6.13 -6.53 18.06
N GLY A 361 -6.17 -6.59 19.40
CA GLY A 361 -5.56 -5.57 20.26
C GLY A 361 -4.05 -5.42 20.09
N HIS A 362 -3.35 -6.47 19.67
CA HIS A 362 -1.93 -6.43 19.35
C HIS A 362 -1.65 -5.75 18.01
N LEU A 363 -2.55 -5.94 17.02
CA LEU A 363 -2.40 -5.42 15.67
C LEU A 363 -2.89 -3.98 15.52
N ASN A 364 -3.94 -3.60 16.25
CA ASN A 364 -4.52 -2.27 16.17
C ASN A 364 -3.46 -1.18 16.46
N PRO A 365 -3.44 -0.08 15.68
CA PRO A 365 -2.56 1.05 15.96
C PRO A 365 -3.00 1.77 17.24
N VAL A 366 -2.06 2.50 17.86
CA VAL A 366 -2.35 3.42 18.96
C VAL A 366 -2.40 4.82 18.37
N PHE A 367 -3.62 5.31 18.11
CA PHE A 367 -3.88 6.51 17.32
C PHE A 367 -3.30 7.79 17.93
N VAL A 368 -3.37 7.94 19.27
CA VAL A 368 -2.74 9.00 20.07
C VAL A 368 -2.12 8.31 21.29
N GLY A 369 -1.00 8.82 21.81
CA GLY A 369 -0.40 8.24 23.03
C GLY A 369 -1.39 8.31 24.20
N LEU A 370 -1.58 7.20 24.90
CA LEU A 370 -2.53 7.09 26.01
C LEU A 370 -1.79 6.71 27.28
N THR A 371 -2.08 7.39 28.37
CA THR A 371 -1.67 6.93 29.70
C THR A 371 -2.74 5.98 30.20
N ASP A 372 -2.35 4.75 30.49
CA ASP A 372 -3.24 3.77 31.11
C ASP A 372 -3.65 4.29 32.49
N GLU A 373 -4.94 4.51 32.71
CA GLU A 373 -5.46 5.13 33.94
C GLU A 373 -5.20 4.28 35.18
N THR A 374 -5.10 2.96 35.01
CA THR A 374 -4.95 1.99 36.10
C THR A 374 -3.49 1.81 36.51
N THR A 375 -2.61 1.73 35.53
CA THR A 375 -1.17 1.45 35.73
C THR A 375 -0.30 2.69 35.70
N GLY A 376 -0.82 3.82 35.21
CA GLY A 376 -0.06 5.05 34.96
C GLY A 376 0.96 4.93 33.82
N VAL A 377 1.02 3.78 33.14
CA VAL A 377 2.01 3.53 32.08
C VAL A 377 1.54 4.17 30.78
N ARG A 378 2.39 5.02 30.22
CA ARG A 378 2.14 5.67 28.93
C ARG A 378 2.41 4.71 27.77
N LYS A 379 1.37 4.37 27.01
CA LYS A 379 1.46 3.71 25.71
C LYS A 379 1.74 4.77 24.63
N PRO A 380 2.90 4.74 23.97
CA PRO A 380 3.21 5.73 22.94
C PRO A 380 2.31 5.53 21.72
N GLN A 381 2.08 6.63 21.00
CA GLN A 381 1.47 6.58 19.68
C GLN A 381 2.28 5.67 18.75
N ARG A 382 1.60 4.77 18.03
CA ARG A 382 2.24 3.85 17.09
C ARG A 382 1.28 3.40 15.98
N ALA A 383 1.85 3.01 14.86
CA ALA A 383 1.17 2.24 13.82
C ALA A 383 0.98 0.76 14.24
N SER A 384 0.36 -0.01 13.34
CA SER A 384 0.28 -1.47 13.41
C SER A 384 1.66 -2.13 13.24
N CYS A 385 1.85 -3.35 13.75
CA CYS A 385 3.03 -4.18 13.44
C CYS A 385 2.93 -4.96 12.13
N ILE A 386 1.77 -4.92 11.49
CA ILE A 386 1.55 -5.43 10.14
C ILE A 386 1.15 -4.29 9.22
N GLY A 387 1.49 -4.40 7.94
CA GLY A 387 1.09 -3.44 6.93
C GLY A 387 1.61 -2.02 7.21
N THR A 388 1.22 -1.09 6.35
CA THR A 388 1.46 0.35 6.58
C THR A 388 0.20 1.14 6.25
N MET A 389 0.18 2.44 6.58
CA MET A 389 -0.83 3.32 6.04
C MET A 389 -0.81 3.30 4.49
N PRO A 390 -1.96 3.38 3.80
CA PRO A 390 -2.03 3.31 2.34
C PRO A 390 -1.10 4.28 1.61
N MET A 391 -0.97 5.51 2.11
CA MET A 391 -0.06 6.52 1.54
C MET A 391 1.42 6.09 1.63
N ALA A 392 1.83 5.45 2.73
CA ALA A 392 3.20 4.96 2.89
C ALA A 392 3.48 3.79 1.94
N PHE A 393 2.52 2.89 1.75
CA PHE A 393 2.64 1.80 0.79
C PHE A 393 2.77 2.33 -0.65
N GLN A 394 1.92 3.28 -1.05
CA GLN A 394 1.99 3.94 -2.35
C GLN A 394 3.33 4.63 -2.57
N GLN A 395 3.85 5.33 -1.55
CA GLN A 395 5.18 5.93 -1.60
C GLN A 395 6.26 4.88 -1.82
N VAL A 396 6.28 3.79 -1.05
CA VAL A 396 7.28 2.71 -1.22
C VAL A 396 7.25 2.13 -2.63
N LEU A 397 6.07 1.86 -3.19
CA LEU A 397 5.93 1.37 -4.56
C LEU A 397 6.44 2.38 -5.61
N ALA A 398 6.10 3.66 -5.45
CA ALA A 398 6.56 4.71 -6.34
C ALA A 398 8.09 4.85 -6.31
N LEU A 399 8.68 4.78 -5.12
CA LEU A 399 10.14 4.84 -4.93
C LEU A 399 10.84 3.62 -5.51
N LEU A 400 10.29 2.41 -5.32
CA LEU A 400 10.80 1.17 -5.95
C LEU A 400 10.84 1.30 -7.47
N THR A 401 9.75 1.76 -8.07
CA THR A 401 9.64 1.99 -9.52
C THR A 401 10.65 3.02 -10.01
N ALA A 402 10.89 4.06 -9.21
CA ALA A 402 11.78 5.15 -9.56
C ALA A 402 13.27 4.80 -9.50
N THR A 403 13.67 3.68 -8.87
CA THR A 403 15.09 3.27 -8.83
C THR A 403 15.69 3.06 -10.23
N ASP A 404 14.87 2.68 -11.21
CA ASP A 404 15.26 2.58 -12.63
C ASP A 404 15.46 3.93 -13.30
N ALA A 405 14.85 5.00 -12.79
CA ALA A 405 15.00 6.36 -13.32
C ALA A 405 16.06 7.16 -12.56
N LEU A 406 16.20 6.90 -11.25
CA LEU A 406 16.93 7.70 -10.27
C LEU A 406 17.97 6.83 -9.52
N PRO A 407 19.25 6.81 -9.94
CA PRO A 407 20.26 5.90 -9.40
C PRO A 407 20.60 6.07 -7.92
N ASN A 408 20.28 7.22 -7.33
CA ASN A 408 20.54 7.52 -5.91
C ASN A 408 19.25 7.49 -5.08
N GLN A 409 18.16 6.94 -5.63
CA GLN A 409 16.88 6.89 -4.93
C GLN A 409 16.97 5.97 -3.72
N VAL A 410 16.56 6.52 -2.58
CA VAL A 410 16.33 5.75 -1.35
C VAL A 410 14.87 5.30 -1.33
N VAL A 411 14.64 4.02 -1.08
CA VAL A 411 13.30 3.46 -0.98
C VAL A 411 12.92 3.33 0.49
N GLN A 412 12.22 4.34 1.01
CA GLN A 412 11.87 4.45 2.42
C GLN A 412 10.49 5.11 2.58
N ALA A 413 9.87 4.88 3.74
CA ALA A 413 8.79 5.71 4.24
C ALA A 413 8.93 5.85 5.76
N TYR A 414 8.53 6.99 6.29
CA TYR A 414 8.47 7.26 7.72
C TYR A 414 7.03 7.13 8.20
N VAL A 415 6.84 6.47 9.33
CA VAL A 415 5.51 6.28 9.92
C VAL A 415 4.91 7.65 10.24
N ASN A 416 3.69 7.87 9.74
CA ASN A 416 2.94 9.11 9.90
C ASN A 416 1.46 8.79 10.18
N GLU A 417 1.16 8.48 11.43
CA GLU A 417 -0.14 8.09 11.95
C GLU A 417 -0.76 9.19 12.82
N GLY A 418 -2.10 9.28 12.83
CA GLY A 418 -2.86 10.14 13.75
C GLY A 418 -3.64 11.27 13.10
N ALA A 419 -4.20 12.15 13.93
CA ALA A 419 -5.25 13.10 13.53
C ALA A 419 -4.91 14.02 12.34
N CYS A 420 -3.65 14.48 12.22
CA CYS A 420 -3.26 15.40 11.15
C CYS A 420 -3.18 14.72 9.78
N ALA A 421 -3.01 13.39 9.75
CA ALA A 421 -3.07 12.60 8.52
C ALA A 421 -4.50 12.53 7.95
N TYR A 422 -5.53 12.51 8.81
CA TYR A 422 -6.94 12.43 8.40
C TYR A 422 -7.58 13.80 8.19
N ARG A 423 -7.26 14.78 9.05
CA ARG A 423 -7.79 16.13 8.96
C ARG A 423 -6.70 17.15 9.26
N SER A 424 -6.06 17.66 8.21
CA SER A 424 -4.99 18.65 8.32
C SER A 424 -5.40 19.90 9.11
N SER A 425 -6.67 20.33 9.01
CA SER A 425 -7.22 21.48 9.74
C SER A 425 -7.34 21.25 11.26
N ALA A 426 -7.27 20.01 11.74
CA ALA A 426 -7.37 19.65 13.16
C ALA A 426 -6.04 19.87 13.94
N THR A 427 -5.06 20.50 13.32
CA THR A 427 -3.72 20.74 13.89
C THR A 427 -3.76 21.50 15.22
N PRO A 428 -3.41 20.89 16.35
CA PRO A 428 -3.65 21.47 17.67
C PRO A 428 -2.81 22.72 17.96
N ASP A 429 -1.69 22.90 17.29
CA ASP A 429 -0.75 24.01 17.45
C ASP A 429 -1.18 25.30 16.73
N VAL A 430 -2.16 25.23 15.83
CA VAL A 430 -2.75 26.42 15.20
C VAL A 430 -3.61 27.16 16.23
N LEU A 431 -3.32 28.45 16.41
CA LEU A 431 -4.02 29.35 17.33
C LEU A 431 -5.08 30.18 16.59
N THR A 432 -6.00 30.77 17.35
CA THR A 432 -6.94 31.79 16.86
C THR A 432 -6.22 33.10 16.52
N SER A 433 -6.91 34.04 15.85
CA SER A 433 -6.38 35.39 15.57
C SER A 433 -5.87 36.13 16.81
N ASN A 434 -6.45 35.82 17.97
CA ASN A 434 -6.09 36.44 19.25
C ASN A 434 -5.00 35.65 20.01
N GLY A 435 -4.33 34.70 19.35
CA GLY A 435 -3.29 33.86 19.96
C GLY A 435 -3.80 32.81 20.95
N LYS A 436 -5.12 32.62 21.08
CA LYS A 436 -5.70 31.62 21.99
C LYS A 436 -5.76 30.23 21.36
N PRO A 437 -5.64 29.15 22.15
CA PRO A 437 -5.96 27.79 21.73
C PRO A 437 -7.33 27.70 21.04
N ARG A 438 -7.40 26.96 19.94
CA ARG A 438 -8.68 26.59 19.29
C ARG A 438 -9.44 25.56 20.15
N SER A 439 -10.76 25.49 19.98
CA SER A 439 -11.62 24.57 20.74
C SER A 439 -11.27 23.09 20.53
N ALA A 440 -11.75 22.19 21.40
CA ALA A 440 -11.49 20.76 21.24
C ALA A 440 -12.14 20.23 19.95
N LYS A 441 -13.35 20.70 19.59
CA LYS A 441 -13.96 20.44 18.27
C LYS A 441 -13.09 20.87 17.10
N ALA A 442 -12.46 22.03 17.17
CA ALA A 442 -11.61 22.54 16.09
C ALA A 442 -10.30 21.73 15.93
N THR A 443 -9.87 21.04 16.99
CA THR A 443 -8.67 20.20 17.04
C THR A 443 -8.97 18.71 17.07
N SER A 444 -10.24 18.34 16.81
CA SER A 444 -10.71 16.97 16.66
C SER A 444 -10.68 16.57 15.19
N CYS A 445 -10.21 15.37 14.87
CA CYS A 445 -10.26 14.84 13.51
C CYS A 445 -11.70 14.58 13.05
N VAL A 446 -12.61 14.23 13.97
CA VAL A 446 -14.04 14.00 13.71
C VAL A 446 -14.91 15.26 13.91
N GLY A 447 -14.35 16.33 14.49
CA GLY A 447 -15.06 17.59 14.67
C GLY A 447 -16.12 17.54 15.77
N VAL A 448 -15.84 16.80 16.85
CA VAL A 448 -16.73 16.64 18.01
C VAL A 448 -16.05 17.19 19.27
N GLU A 449 -16.83 17.73 20.21
CA GLU A 449 -16.32 18.15 21.54
C GLU A 449 -16.25 16.94 22.49
N GLY A 450 -15.34 16.95 23.46
CA GLY A 450 -15.29 15.91 24.50
C GLY A 450 -14.70 14.56 24.07
N ASP A 451 -14.10 14.47 22.89
CA ASP A 451 -13.57 13.25 22.26
C ASP A 451 -12.19 12.81 22.79
N HIS A 452 -11.80 13.30 23.96
CA HIS A 452 -10.48 13.11 24.57
C HIS A 452 -10.17 11.66 24.95
N ALA A 453 -11.20 10.86 25.28
CA ALA A 453 -11.04 9.43 25.56
C ALA A 453 -10.58 8.65 24.31
N ALA A 454 -11.11 8.99 23.14
CA ALA A 454 -10.81 8.30 21.87
C ALA A 454 -9.57 8.88 21.14
N PHE A 455 -9.36 10.19 21.22
CA PHE A 455 -8.36 10.93 20.44
C PHE A 455 -7.33 11.70 21.29
N GLY A 456 -7.25 11.40 22.57
CA GLY A 456 -6.32 11.99 23.53
C GLY A 456 -6.60 13.45 23.85
N THR A 457 -5.87 13.97 24.83
CA THR A 457 -5.97 15.37 25.25
C THR A 457 -5.29 16.30 24.25
N ARG A 458 -5.48 17.63 24.41
CA ARG A 458 -4.74 18.61 23.60
C ARG A 458 -3.22 18.45 23.70
N ALA A 459 -2.69 18.10 24.88
CA ALA A 459 -1.27 17.90 25.09
C ALA A 459 -0.75 16.71 24.28
N ASP A 460 -1.49 15.58 24.29
CA ASP A 460 -1.14 14.40 23.50
C ASP A 460 -1.20 14.69 22.00
N ARG A 461 -2.21 15.45 21.56
CA ARG A 461 -2.34 15.89 20.17
C ARG A 461 -1.18 16.78 19.75
N LEU A 462 -0.71 17.69 20.60
CA LEU A 462 0.44 18.57 20.31
C LEU A 462 1.73 17.75 20.09
N GLU A 463 2.00 16.79 20.96
CA GLU A 463 3.17 15.91 20.81
C GLU A 463 3.06 15.08 19.53
N SER A 464 1.90 14.47 19.29
CA SER A 464 1.63 13.70 18.08
C SER A 464 1.80 14.56 16.82
N CYS A 465 1.28 15.79 16.84
CA CYS A 465 1.38 16.73 15.73
C CYS A 465 2.82 17.08 15.39
N ALA A 466 3.68 17.29 16.38
CA ALA A 466 5.11 17.56 16.15
C ALA A 466 5.77 16.40 15.40
N LYS A 467 5.56 15.15 15.88
CA LYS A 467 6.11 13.94 15.26
C LYS A 467 5.56 13.71 13.84
N GLN A 468 4.26 13.89 13.64
CA GLN A 468 3.61 13.73 12.32
C GLN A 468 4.15 14.74 11.30
N ARG A 469 4.44 15.98 11.71
CA ARG A 469 5.03 16.99 10.82
C ARG A 469 6.44 16.66 10.40
N GLU A 470 7.26 16.19 11.33
CA GLU A 470 8.61 15.74 11.02
C GLU A 470 8.58 14.54 10.08
N ALA A 471 7.70 13.55 10.34
CA ALA A 471 7.48 12.42 9.44
C ALA A 471 7.03 12.86 8.05
N TRP A 472 6.07 13.80 7.97
CA TRP A 472 5.62 14.38 6.71
C TRP A 472 6.77 15.05 5.95
N LYS A 473 7.59 15.86 6.64
CA LYS A 473 8.76 16.53 6.04
C LYS A 473 9.74 15.49 5.47
N LEU A 474 10.08 14.47 6.24
CA LEU A 474 11.00 13.41 5.83
C LEU A 474 10.46 12.62 4.63
N ASN A 475 9.17 12.27 4.64
CA ASN A 475 8.52 11.60 3.51
C ASN A 475 8.52 12.44 2.23
N LEU A 476 8.23 13.74 2.36
CA LEU A 476 8.32 14.66 1.23
C LEU A 476 9.74 14.68 0.65
N GLU A 477 10.77 14.76 1.48
CA GLU A 477 12.16 14.76 0.99
C GLU A 477 12.52 13.51 0.20
N LEU A 478 12.02 12.33 0.61
CA LEU A 478 12.26 11.07 -0.12
C LEU A 478 11.65 11.07 -1.52
N VAL A 479 10.52 11.73 -1.71
CA VAL A 479 9.82 11.82 -3.01
C VAL A 479 10.18 13.07 -3.80
N PHE A 480 11.04 13.96 -3.30
CA PHE A 480 11.36 15.21 -3.98
C PHE A 480 11.83 14.97 -5.42
N ASP A 481 12.79 14.09 -5.63
CA ASP A 481 13.33 13.82 -6.97
C ASP A 481 12.34 13.08 -7.86
N LEU A 482 11.50 12.22 -7.28
CA LEU A 482 10.38 11.59 -7.97
C LEU A 482 9.43 12.65 -8.56
N LEU A 483 9.08 13.64 -7.74
CA LEU A 483 8.09 14.67 -8.02
C LEU A 483 8.62 15.82 -8.89
N THR A 484 9.94 15.98 -8.98
CA THR A 484 10.55 17.13 -9.68
C THR A 484 11.35 16.73 -10.92
N THR A 485 11.55 15.44 -11.16
CA THR A 485 12.26 14.96 -12.36
C THR A 485 11.29 14.86 -13.53
N VAL A 486 11.36 15.87 -14.39
CA VAL A 486 10.56 15.98 -15.61
C VAL A 486 11.18 15.15 -16.73
N SER A 487 10.36 14.47 -17.53
CA SER A 487 10.76 13.76 -18.74
C SER A 487 10.40 14.55 -20.00
N THR A 488 11.09 14.24 -21.11
CA THR A 488 10.64 14.68 -22.44
C THR A 488 9.25 14.11 -22.69
N PRO A 489 8.27 14.92 -23.14
CA PRO A 489 6.92 14.44 -23.39
C PRO A 489 6.92 13.23 -24.33
N LEU A 490 6.14 12.20 -23.99
CA LEU A 490 5.96 11.04 -24.86
C LEU A 490 5.42 11.46 -26.25
N PRO A 491 5.63 10.65 -27.31
CA PRO A 491 5.02 10.91 -28.61
C PRO A 491 3.51 11.15 -28.51
N SER A 492 2.94 11.98 -29.38
CA SER A 492 1.52 12.37 -29.31
C SER A 492 0.55 11.17 -29.25
N ASN A 493 0.89 10.07 -29.93
CA ASN A 493 0.11 8.83 -29.91
C ASN A 493 0.06 8.15 -28.54
N ASP A 494 1.10 8.31 -27.72
CA ASP A 494 1.19 7.77 -26.37
C ASP A 494 0.54 8.71 -25.34
N ARG A 495 0.70 10.03 -25.50
CA ARG A 495 0.04 11.05 -24.65
C ARG A 495 -1.48 11.02 -24.76
N ALA A 496 -2.02 10.72 -25.95
CA ALA A 496 -3.46 10.68 -26.20
C ALA A 496 -4.17 9.41 -25.69
N GLN A 497 -3.44 8.44 -25.12
CA GLN A 497 -4.02 7.17 -24.65
C GLN A 497 -4.88 7.30 -23.39
N GLY A 498 -4.59 8.30 -22.55
CA GLY A 498 -5.33 8.55 -21.31
C GLY A 498 -6.76 9.03 -21.54
N ASP A 499 -6.98 9.94 -22.50
CA ASP A 499 -8.25 10.70 -22.55
C ASP A 499 -9.06 10.56 -23.85
N VAL A 500 -8.46 10.19 -24.99
CA VAL A 500 -9.17 10.29 -26.29
C VAL A 500 -9.03 9.04 -27.14
N ALA A 501 -7.86 8.40 -27.19
CA ALA A 501 -7.65 7.24 -28.06
C ALA A 501 -8.40 6.00 -27.55
N ASN A 502 -8.43 5.74 -26.24
CA ASN A 502 -9.19 4.62 -25.67
C ASN A 502 -10.70 4.83 -25.76
N PHE A 503 -11.18 6.05 -25.50
CA PHE A 503 -12.59 6.40 -25.71
C PHE A 503 -12.98 6.24 -27.18
N ASN A 504 -12.18 6.76 -28.12
CA ASN A 504 -12.45 6.62 -29.55
C ASN A 504 -12.32 5.18 -30.05
N LYS A 505 -11.38 4.39 -29.53
CA LYS A 505 -11.24 2.96 -29.84
C LYS A 505 -12.44 2.16 -29.33
N MET A 506 -12.84 2.37 -28.07
CA MET A 506 -14.04 1.73 -27.51
C MET A 506 -15.30 2.15 -28.26
N LYS A 507 -15.40 3.42 -28.66
CA LYS A 507 -16.49 3.93 -29.49
C LYS A 507 -16.48 3.28 -30.88
N SER A 508 -15.32 3.12 -31.52
CA SER A 508 -15.16 2.45 -32.82
C SER A 508 -15.55 0.97 -32.74
N LEU A 509 -15.01 0.25 -31.76
CA LEU A 509 -15.31 -1.18 -31.53
C LEU A 509 -16.81 -1.38 -31.22
N MET A 510 -17.41 -0.49 -30.44
CA MET A 510 -18.85 -0.51 -30.18
C MET A 510 -19.67 -0.24 -31.46
N HIS A 511 -19.23 0.68 -32.31
CA HIS A 511 -19.86 0.95 -33.60
C HIS A 511 -19.71 -0.20 -34.60
N GLU A 512 -18.57 -0.89 -34.60
CA GLU A 512 -18.30 -2.08 -35.42
C GLU A 512 -19.15 -3.26 -34.94
N ALA A 513 -19.21 -3.52 -33.63
CA ALA A 513 -20.05 -4.54 -33.02
C ALA A 513 -21.54 -4.30 -33.35
N ARG A 514 -22.02 -3.06 -33.21
CA ARG A 514 -23.40 -2.69 -33.59
C ARG A 514 -23.66 -2.86 -35.09
N ARG A 515 -22.70 -2.53 -35.97
CA ARG A 515 -22.82 -2.77 -37.41
C ARG A 515 -22.86 -4.26 -37.76
N ALA A 516 -22.15 -5.09 -36.99
CA ALA A 516 -22.18 -6.54 -37.11
C ALA A 516 -23.42 -7.20 -36.46
N GLY A 517 -24.36 -6.40 -35.92
CA GLY A 517 -25.57 -6.92 -35.26
C GLY A 517 -25.33 -7.47 -33.85
N VAL A 518 -24.15 -7.25 -33.27
CA VAL A 518 -23.84 -7.62 -31.89
C VAL A 518 -24.42 -6.55 -30.97
N LEU A 519 -25.56 -6.89 -30.35
CA LEU A 519 -26.23 -6.04 -29.37
C LEU A 519 -25.82 -6.45 -27.95
N THR A 520 -25.74 -5.48 -27.04
CA THR A 520 -25.51 -5.81 -25.63
C THR A 520 -26.76 -6.46 -25.03
N LYS A 521 -26.58 -7.20 -23.93
CA LYS A 521 -27.69 -7.81 -23.19
C LYS A 521 -28.72 -6.75 -22.75
N GLN A 522 -28.25 -5.56 -22.34
CA GLN A 522 -29.12 -4.45 -21.98
C GLN A 522 -29.88 -3.87 -23.18
N GLU A 523 -29.28 -3.81 -24.37
CA GLU A 523 -29.97 -3.37 -25.59
C GLU A 523 -31.05 -4.37 -26.02
N LEU A 524 -30.79 -5.68 -25.87
CA LEU A 524 -31.78 -6.74 -26.10
C LEU A 524 -32.93 -6.68 -25.09
N GLU A 525 -32.62 -6.50 -23.80
CA GLU A 525 -33.60 -6.34 -22.72
C GLU A 525 -34.43 -5.06 -22.90
N ALA A 526 -33.78 -3.94 -23.23
CA ALA A 526 -34.46 -2.68 -23.52
C ALA A 526 -35.36 -2.80 -24.76
N ALA A 527 -34.88 -3.41 -25.84
CA ALA A 527 -35.70 -3.66 -27.03
C ALA A 527 -36.90 -4.57 -26.72
N ALA A 528 -36.72 -5.60 -25.89
CA ALA A 528 -37.81 -6.44 -25.43
C ALA A 528 -38.83 -5.66 -24.59
N LEU A 529 -38.36 -4.78 -23.68
CA LEU A 529 -39.20 -3.90 -22.88
C LEU A 529 -39.97 -2.89 -23.75
N PHE A 530 -39.32 -2.25 -24.72
CA PHE A 530 -39.98 -1.34 -25.68
C PHE A 530 -41.01 -2.07 -26.54
N LYS A 531 -40.73 -3.30 -26.99
CA LYS A 531 -41.67 -4.13 -27.76
C LYS A 531 -42.88 -4.56 -26.92
N ARG A 532 -42.66 -4.80 -25.62
CA ARG A 532 -43.74 -5.08 -24.66
C ARG A 532 -44.60 -3.84 -24.39
N ALA A 533 -43.97 -2.69 -24.21
CA ALA A 533 -44.65 -1.41 -23.99
C ALA A 533 -45.47 -0.98 -25.23
N THR A 534 -44.93 -1.15 -26.43
CA THR A 534 -45.65 -0.85 -27.69
C THR A 534 -46.78 -1.83 -27.97
N ARG A 535 -46.63 -3.13 -27.65
CA ARG A 535 -47.74 -4.10 -27.71
C ARG A 535 -48.82 -3.82 -26.66
N GLY A 536 -48.43 -3.42 -25.45
CA GLY A 536 -49.35 -3.01 -24.39
C GLY A 536 -50.10 -1.72 -24.71
N ALA A 537 -49.51 -0.80 -25.47
CA ALA A 537 -50.13 0.45 -25.90
C ALA A 537 -51.02 0.33 -27.15
N LEU A 538 -50.86 -0.71 -27.97
CA LEU A 538 -51.61 -0.91 -29.22
C LEU A 538 -52.81 -1.87 -29.11
N GLY A 539 -53.09 -2.44 -27.94
CA GLY A 539 -54.35 -3.15 -27.69
C GLY A 539 -54.73 -4.25 -28.70
N LEU A 540 -53.75 -4.93 -29.28
CA LEU A 540 -54.01 -6.10 -30.13
C LEU A 540 -53.72 -7.36 -29.32
N SER A 541 -54.78 -7.87 -28.70
CA SER A 541 -54.90 -9.22 -28.13
C SER A 541 -54.94 -10.27 -29.23
#